data_AF-A0A6J5XEU7-F1
#
_entry.id   AF-A0A6J5XEU7-F1
#
_cell.length_a   1.000
_cell.length_b   1.000
_cell.length_c   1.000
_cell.angle_alpha   90.00
_cell.angle_beta   90.00
_cell.angle_gamma   90.00
#
_symmetry.space_group_name_H-M   'P 1'
#
loop_
_entity.id
_entity.type
_entity.pdbx_description
1 polymer ?
#
loop_
_entity_poly.entity_id
_entity_poly.type
_entity_poly.pdbx_seq_one_letter_code
_entity_poly.pdbx_strand_id
1 'polypeptide(L)'
;MGSLFGDWPSYDPHNFSQLRPSDPSTPSKMTPATYHPTHSRTLPPPDQVITTETKNILLRHMYQNDEEKLRQKRAASEHLLPEHGSKQLRASVSDNAKQA
;
A
#
# COMPACT_ATOMS: atom_id res chain seq x y z
N MET A 1 9.35 -43.63 -1.07
CA MET A 1 9.53 -43.15 0.31
C MET A 1 9.68 -41.63 0.25
N GLY A 2 8.59 -40.88 0.40
CA GLY A 2 8.64 -39.41 0.40
C GLY A 2 9.19 -38.88 1.72
N SER A 3 10.11 -37.92 1.65
CA SER A 3 10.67 -37.24 2.83
C SER A 3 9.56 -36.67 3.73
N LEU A 4 9.69 -36.84 5.06
CA LEU A 4 8.76 -36.29 6.05
C LEU A 4 8.56 -34.77 5.95
N PHE A 5 9.49 -34.08 5.29
CA PHE A 5 9.53 -32.62 5.17
C PHE A 5 9.26 -32.10 3.74
N GLY A 6 8.92 -32.97 2.79
CA GLY A 6 8.69 -32.60 1.40
C GLY A 6 9.91 -31.96 0.73
N ASP A 7 9.70 -31.45 -0.49
CA ASP A 7 10.71 -30.72 -1.25
C ASP A 7 10.60 -29.22 -0.92
N TRP A 8 11.69 -28.63 -0.42
CA TRP A 8 11.76 -27.18 -0.15
C TRP A 8 11.96 -26.39 -1.45
N PRO A 9 11.43 -25.15 -1.54
CA PRO A 9 11.63 -24.32 -2.71
C PRO A 9 13.12 -24.07 -2.95
N SER A 10 13.56 -24.35 -4.18
CA SER A 10 14.88 -24.02 -4.67
C SER A 10 14.75 -23.15 -5.91
N TYR A 11 15.38 -21.98 -5.91
CA TYR A 11 15.46 -21.13 -7.10
C TYR A 11 16.38 -21.76 -8.16
N ASP A 12 17.52 -22.30 -7.72
CA ASP A 12 18.46 -23.08 -8.55
C ASP A 12 19.02 -24.24 -7.69
N PRO A 13 18.76 -25.51 -8.05
CA PRO A 13 19.30 -26.70 -7.36
C PRO A 13 20.83 -26.72 -7.23
N HIS A 14 21.56 -25.97 -8.06
CA HIS A 14 23.02 -25.97 -8.06
C HIS A 14 23.64 -25.06 -6.99
N ASN A 15 22.90 -24.08 -6.45
CA ASN A 15 23.39 -23.03 -5.54
C ASN A 15 24.27 -23.54 -4.38
N PHE A 16 23.92 -24.69 -3.81
CA PHE A 16 24.62 -25.27 -2.64
C PHE A 16 25.22 -26.65 -2.93
N SER A 17 25.09 -27.14 -4.16
CA SER A 17 25.52 -28.50 -4.54
C SER A 17 27.03 -28.70 -4.52
N GLN A 18 27.80 -27.62 -4.71
CA GLN A 18 29.26 -27.65 -4.84
C GLN A 18 29.98 -27.23 -3.55
N LEU A 19 29.26 -26.73 -2.55
CA LEU A 19 29.88 -26.30 -1.31
C LEU A 19 30.33 -27.53 -0.52
N ARG A 20 31.62 -27.54 -0.15
CA ARG A 20 32.23 -28.56 0.70
C ARG A 20 32.78 -27.91 1.98
N PRO A 21 31.93 -27.60 2.97
CA PRO A 21 32.37 -26.95 4.21
C PRO A 21 33.46 -27.71 4.98
N SER A 22 33.59 -29.02 4.74
CA SER A 22 34.56 -29.91 5.37
C SER A 22 35.92 -29.97 4.68
N ASP A 23 36.08 -29.39 3.49
CA ASP A 23 37.35 -29.41 2.76
C ASP A 23 38.24 -28.23 3.19
N PRO A 24 39.33 -28.47 3.93
CA PRO A 24 40.22 -27.41 4.42
C PRO A 24 40.99 -26.70 3.29
N SER A 25 41.02 -27.26 2.07
CA SER A 25 41.61 -26.63 0.90
C SER A 25 40.72 -25.54 0.27
N THR A 26 39.43 -25.54 0.63
CA THR A 26 38.44 -24.51 0.26
C THR A 26 38.01 -23.76 1.52
N PRO A 27 38.84 -22.84 2.04
CA PRO A 27 38.38 -21.93 3.08
C PRO A 27 37.19 -21.16 2.51
N SER A 28 36.05 -21.19 3.22
CA SER A 28 34.90 -20.35 2.92
C SER A 28 35.31 -18.89 3.08
N LYS A 29 35.95 -18.32 2.06
CA LYS A 29 36.28 -16.89 1.98
C LYS A 29 35.00 -16.15 1.63
N MET A 30 34.06 -16.19 2.56
CA MET A 30 32.75 -15.54 2.45
C MET A 30 32.78 -14.17 3.10
N THR A 31 33.91 -13.46 3.04
CA THR A 31 33.97 -12.07 3.48
C THR A 31 33.71 -11.21 2.24
N PRO A 32 32.53 -10.56 2.14
CA PRO A 32 32.28 -9.65 1.03
C PRO A 32 33.31 -8.52 1.05
N ALA A 33 33.79 -8.11 -0.12
CA ALA A 33 34.65 -6.96 -0.22
C ALA A 33 33.89 -5.69 0.19
N THR A 34 34.53 -4.79 0.91
CA THR A 34 33.96 -3.48 1.20
C THR A 34 33.91 -2.66 -0.10
N TYR A 35 32.72 -2.19 -0.45
CA TYR A 35 32.55 -1.33 -1.62
C TYR A 35 33.06 0.09 -1.32
N HIS A 36 33.95 0.59 -2.19
CA HIS A 36 34.50 1.95 -2.12
C HIS A 36 34.07 2.75 -3.37
N PRO A 37 33.09 3.67 -3.26
CA PRO A 37 32.66 4.49 -4.39
C PRO A 37 33.79 5.37 -4.91
N THR A 38 34.02 5.35 -6.23
CA THR A 38 35.04 6.18 -6.90
C THR A 38 34.47 7.44 -7.54
N HIS A 39 33.16 7.52 -7.72
CA HIS A 39 32.48 8.67 -8.30
C HIS A 39 32.03 9.66 -7.22
N SER A 40 32.10 10.95 -7.54
CA SER A 40 31.44 11.98 -6.72
C SER A 40 29.97 11.62 -6.61
N ARG A 41 29.46 11.55 -5.38
CA ARG A 41 28.10 11.15 -4.98
C ARG A 41 26.96 12.00 -5.59
N THR A 42 27.31 12.88 -6.51
CA THR A 42 26.50 13.97 -7.06
C THR A 42 26.20 13.80 -8.55
N LEU A 43 26.69 12.76 -9.25
CA LEU A 43 26.43 12.58 -10.69
C LEU A 43 26.09 11.13 -11.09
N PRO A 44 24.91 10.89 -11.70
CA PRO A 44 23.77 11.81 -11.71
C PRO A 44 23.27 12.03 -10.26
N PRO A 45 22.76 13.23 -9.92
CA PRO A 45 22.10 13.42 -8.65
C PRO A 45 20.91 12.44 -8.55
N PRO A 46 20.58 11.94 -7.34
CA PRO A 46 19.40 11.11 -7.17
C PRO A 46 18.15 11.83 -7.72
N ASP A 47 17.32 11.11 -8.47
CA ASP A 47 16.13 11.67 -9.10
C ASP A 47 15.06 12.13 -8.10
N GLN A 48 15.16 11.67 -6.84
CA GLN A 48 14.19 11.93 -5.79
C GLN A 48 14.87 12.17 -4.45
N VAL A 49 14.22 12.98 -3.61
CA VAL A 49 14.65 13.31 -2.25
C VAL A 49 13.56 12.89 -1.27
N ILE A 50 13.95 12.17 -0.21
CA ILE A 50 13.04 11.82 0.88
C ILE A 50 12.87 13.06 1.77
N THR A 51 11.65 13.58 1.88
CA THR A 51 11.31 14.73 2.72
C THR A 51 10.37 14.33 3.85
N THR A 52 10.58 14.90 5.03
CA THR A 52 9.64 14.77 6.16
C THR A 52 8.62 15.88 6.13
N GLU A 53 7.37 15.57 6.49
CA GLU A 53 6.33 16.59 6.60
C GLU A 53 6.56 17.45 7.84
N THR A 54 6.54 18.77 7.65
CA THR A 54 6.81 19.75 8.72
C THR A 54 5.62 19.98 9.64
N LYS A 55 4.39 19.68 9.19
CA LYS A 55 3.19 19.87 10.00
C LYS A 55 3.17 18.90 11.17
N ASN A 56 2.88 19.45 12.35
CA ASN A 56 2.59 18.66 13.53
C ASN A 56 1.44 17.68 13.27
N ILE A 57 1.55 16.48 13.84
CA ILE A 57 0.60 15.38 13.62
C ILE A 57 -0.85 15.73 14.03
N LEU A 58 -1.03 16.53 15.09
CA LEU A 58 -2.36 16.92 15.55
C LEU A 58 -3.01 17.91 14.57
N LEU A 59 -2.25 18.90 14.11
CA LEU A 59 -2.72 19.90 13.14
C LEU A 59 -3.08 19.23 11.81
N ARG A 60 -2.24 18.30 11.35
CA ARG A 60 -2.52 17.50 10.15
C ARG A 60 -3.87 16.79 10.26
N HIS A 61 -4.12 16.13 11.38
CA HIS A 61 -5.37 15.43 11.63
C HIS A 61 -6.58 16.37 11.68
N MET A 62 -6.45 17.55 12.30
CA MET A 62 -7.53 18.56 12.32
C MET A 62 -7.86 19.03 10.90
N TYR A 63 -6.86 19.43 10.11
CA TYR A 63 -7.08 19.91 8.74
C TYR A 63 -7.66 18.84 7.83
N GLN A 64 -7.19 17.59 7.92
CA GLN A 64 -7.76 16.47 7.16
C GLN A 64 -9.25 16.27 7.47
N ASN A 65 -9.62 16.27 8.76
CA ASN A 65 -11.02 16.13 9.17
C ASN A 65 -11.90 17.29 8.68
N ASP A 66 -11.38 18.51 8.69
CA ASP A 66 -12.11 19.68 8.21
C ASP A 66 -12.28 19.66 6.68
N GLU A 67 -11.27 19.25 5.93
CA GLU A 67 -11.37 19.05 4.48
C GLU A 67 -12.41 17.98 4.12
N GLU A 68 -12.42 16.83 4.80
CA GLU A 68 -13.41 15.76 4.56
C GLU A 68 -14.85 16.23 4.84
N LYS A 69 -15.06 16.98 5.93
CA LYS A 69 -16.37 17.57 6.23
C LYS A 69 -16.79 18.60 5.20
N LEU A 70 -15.86 19.38 4.65
CA LEU A 70 -16.15 20.34 3.58
C LEU A 70 -16.46 19.64 2.25
N ARG A 71 -15.80 18.53 1.94
CA ARG A 71 -16.14 17.69 0.78
C ARG A 71 -17.57 17.17 0.86
N GLN A 72 -18.00 16.70 2.03
CA GLN A 72 -19.39 16.28 2.27
C GLN A 72 -20.40 17.43 2.09
N LYS A 73 -20.05 18.64 2.52
CA LYS A 73 -20.90 19.83 2.32
C LYS A 73 -20.94 20.32 0.87
N ARG A 74 -19.92 19.99 0.07
CA ARG A 74 -19.83 20.28 -1.37
C ARG A 74 -20.27 19.09 -2.24
N ALA A 75 -21.14 18.21 -1.73
CA ALA A 75 -21.67 17.06 -2.46
C ALA A 75 -22.66 17.40 -3.60
N ALA A 76 -22.49 18.55 -4.26
CA ALA A 76 -23.30 18.97 -5.40
C ALA A 76 -22.44 19.53 -6.55
N SER A 77 -21.33 18.85 -6.90
CA SER A 77 -20.59 19.17 -8.12
C SER A 77 -20.67 18.08 -9.21
N GLU A 78 -21.23 16.90 -8.95
CA GLU A 78 -21.23 15.79 -9.93
C GLU A 78 -22.62 15.28 -10.33
N HIS A 79 -23.72 15.93 -9.91
CA HIS A 79 -25.08 15.49 -10.26
C HIS A 79 -25.79 16.40 -11.27
N LEU A 80 -25.09 16.83 -12.32
CA LEU A 80 -25.69 17.51 -13.48
C LEU A 80 -25.58 16.64 -14.73
N LEU A 81 -26.37 15.57 -14.79
CA LEU A 81 -26.93 15.10 -16.06
C LEU A 81 -28.45 14.96 -15.88
N PRO A 82 -29.25 15.77 -16.57
CA PRO A 82 -30.70 15.64 -16.58
C PRO A 82 -31.15 14.41 -17.40
N GLU A 83 -32.34 13.91 -17.05
CA GLU A 83 -33.41 13.52 -17.99
C GLU A 83 -33.90 12.06 -18.09
N HIS A 84 -35.07 11.88 -17.46
CA HIS A 84 -36.32 11.32 -18.02
C HIS A 84 -36.77 9.90 -17.67
N GLY A 85 -38.01 9.86 -17.13
CA GLY A 85 -38.94 8.73 -17.18
C GLY A 85 -39.03 7.96 -15.87
N SER A 86 -40.19 7.69 -15.27
CA SER A 86 -41.56 7.89 -15.71
C SER A 86 -42.50 7.45 -14.57
N LYS A 87 -43.44 8.34 -14.23
CA LYS A 87 -44.80 8.10 -13.69
C LYS A 87 -44.94 7.63 -12.23
N GLN A 88 -45.65 8.48 -11.48
CA GLN A 88 -46.24 8.27 -10.16
C GLN A 88 -47.22 7.09 -10.12
N LEU A 89 -47.39 6.49 -8.94
CA LEU A 89 -48.72 6.08 -8.46
C LEU A 89 -48.92 6.53 -7.01
N ARG A 90 -49.91 7.39 -6.83
CA ARG A 90 -50.38 8.00 -5.58
C ARG A 90 -51.63 7.26 -5.11
N ALA A 91 -51.64 6.76 -3.87
CA ALA A 91 -52.83 6.52 -3.03
C ALA A 91 -52.37 5.81 -1.75
N SER A 92 -52.94 5.98 -0.56
CA SER A 92 -53.73 7.03 0.07
C SER A 92 -53.63 6.73 1.56
N VAL A 93 -53.56 7.77 2.38
CA VAL A 93 -53.55 7.70 3.83
C VAL A 93 -54.93 7.21 4.32
N SER A 94 -54.97 6.37 5.35
CA SER A 94 -56.16 6.26 6.19
C SER A 94 -55.72 6.37 7.65
N ASP A 95 -55.85 7.59 8.17
CA ASP A 95 -55.90 7.87 9.60
C ASP A 95 -57.14 7.24 10.22
N ASN A 96 -57.02 6.64 11.41
CA ASN A 96 -57.65 7.25 12.58
C ASN A 96 -57.16 6.65 13.90
N ALA A 97 -57.05 7.55 14.87
CA ALA A 97 -56.56 7.33 16.22
C ALA A 97 -57.71 7.24 17.25
N LYS A 98 -57.31 6.82 18.47
CA LYS A 98 -57.89 7.09 19.81
C LYS A 98 -58.82 6.04 20.44
N GLN A 99 -58.23 5.21 21.30
CA GLN A 99 -58.31 5.25 22.78
C GLN A 99 -59.63 5.71 23.44
N ALA A 100 -60.36 4.76 24.05
CA ALA A 100 -60.95 4.76 25.41
C ALA A 100 -61.93 3.58 25.54
#